data_AF-A0A1F5GRK7-F1
#
_entry.id   AF-A0A1F5GRK7-F1
#
_cell.length_a   1.000
_cell.length_b   1.000
_cell.length_c   1.000
_cell.angle_alpha   90.00
_cell.angle_beta   90.00
_cell.angle_gamma   90.00
#
_symmetry.space_group_name_H-M   'P 1'
#
loop_
_entity.id
_entity.type
_entity.pdbx_description
1 polymer ?
#
loop_
_entity_poly.entity_id
_entity_poly.type
_entity_poly.pdbx_seq_one_letter_code
_entity_poly.pdbx_strand_id
1 'polypeptide(L)'
;MPRVQLSVRKLLLATSYLLLTTILAGCSAVGSNKPAALQITSTPEASVFLDGKHLGKTPFFSDQMKAGEVLLKITVSEASYSDKITLYPGRLTVVNRELNSNFLAQSGEILWLENAKQGLFVSSMPQEADFSIDGRSYGTTPFLVEKIEEGEHKVRLSKNGFLDREFAIKTNNKYRLNADVTLASEIAKNKGDLTGPSPTPVPNPQVEIIKTPQGFLRVRKDPSLSSVEVGRVKTGDKLEVIQETEDWVKIAFEGKQGWVSAQYTKKLP
;
A
#
# COMPACT_ATOMS: atom_id res chain seq x y z
N MET A 1 42.87 64.42 -60.97
CA MET A 1 43.92 63.41 -61.30
C MET A 1 44.61 63.03 -59.99
N PRO A 2 44.97 61.77 -59.67
CA PRO A 2 44.98 60.54 -60.47
C PRO A 2 44.20 59.34 -59.86
N ARG A 3 44.00 58.31 -60.71
CA ARG A 3 43.65 56.91 -60.38
C ARG A 3 44.81 56.21 -59.66
N VAL A 4 44.53 55.07 -59.00
CA VAL A 4 45.35 53.83 -58.81
C VAL A 4 44.80 53.13 -57.55
N GLN A 5 44.56 51.82 -57.42
CA GLN A 5 44.51 50.64 -58.29
C GLN A 5 43.69 49.57 -57.53
N LEU A 6 42.96 48.73 -58.26
CA LEU A 6 42.45 47.45 -57.73
C LEU A 6 43.62 46.49 -57.44
N SER A 7 43.54 45.78 -56.31
CA SER A 7 44.10 44.42 -56.21
C SER A 7 43.04 43.45 -55.71
N VAL A 8 42.54 42.65 -56.65
CA VAL A 8 41.73 41.47 -56.38
C VAL A 8 42.65 40.36 -55.86
N ARG A 9 42.33 39.80 -54.69
CA ARG A 9 42.71 38.41 -54.35
C ARG A 9 41.44 37.62 -54.06
N LYS A 10 41.22 36.60 -54.88
CA LYS A 10 40.19 35.58 -54.76
C LYS A 10 40.61 34.50 -53.73
N LEU A 11 39.62 33.70 -53.33
CA LEU A 11 39.68 32.36 -52.69
C LEU A 11 40.01 32.39 -51.18
N LEU A 12 39.33 31.67 -50.27
CA LEU A 12 38.54 30.44 -50.35
C LEU A 12 37.43 30.41 -49.28
N LEU A 13 36.42 29.57 -49.55
CA LEU A 13 35.27 29.23 -48.73
C LEU A 13 35.62 28.70 -47.33
N ALA A 14 34.80 29.06 -46.33
CA ALA A 14 34.22 28.11 -45.37
C ALA A 14 33.07 28.79 -44.60
N THR A 15 31.87 28.77 -45.18
CA THR A 15 30.62 29.03 -44.46
C THR A 15 30.33 27.84 -43.54
N SER A 16 30.48 28.03 -42.22
CA SER A 16 29.88 27.12 -41.23
C SER A 16 28.68 27.81 -40.62
N TYR A 17 27.54 27.69 -41.30
CA TYR A 17 26.24 27.93 -40.70
C TYR A 17 25.90 26.66 -39.93
N LEU A 18 26.08 26.67 -38.62
CA LEU A 18 25.61 25.58 -37.76
C LEU A 18 24.07 25.68 -37.68
N LEU A 19 23.41 25.15 -38.72
CA LEU A 19 21.98 24.93 -38.74
C LEU A 19 21.70 23.76 -37.80
N LEU A 20 21.47 24.05 -36.52
CA LEU A 20 21.01 23.07 -35.55
C LEU A 20 19.54 22.75 -35.86
N THR A 21 19.31 21.95 -36.89
CA THR A 21 18.01 21.31 -37.13
C THR A 21 17.85 20.20 -36.10
N THR A 22 17.33 20.54 -34.93
CA THR A 22 16.77 19.53 -34.04
C THR A 22 15.53 18.97 -34.73
N ILE A 23 15.72 17.84 -35.40
CA ILE A 23 14.66 16.93 -35.78
C ILE A 23 14.05 16.47 -34.46
N LEU A 24 12.92 17.08 -34.07
CA LEU A 24 12.02 16.52 -33.07
C LEU A 24 11.42 15.26 -33.70
N ALA A 25 12.19 14.18 -33.62
CA ALA A 25 11.70 12.83 -33.83
C ALA A 25 10.47 12.66 -32.93
N GLY A 26 9.40 12.17 -33.53
CA GLY A 26 8.06 12.13 -32.95
C GLY A 26 8.08 11.69 -31.49
N CYS A 27 7.74 12.63 -30.60
CA CYS A 27 7.08 12.26 -29.36
C CYS A 27 5.73 11.67 -29.75
N SER A 28 5.70 10.35 -29.97
CA SER A 28 4.50 9.57 -29.78
C SER A 28 4.16 9.64 -28.29
N ALA A 29 3.53 10.75 -27.86
CA ALA A 29 2.85 10.84 -26.58
C ALA A 29 1.55 10.02 -26.67
N VAL A 30 1.70 8.72 -26.91
CA VAL A 30 0.64 7.74 -26.69
C VAL A 30 0.85 7.23 -25.28
N GLY A 31 0.26 7.94 -24.33
CA GLY A 31 0.23 7.56 -22.93
C GLY A 31 -0.85 8.38 -22.26
N SER A 32 -1.84 7.72 -21.66
CA SER A 32 -2.94 8.36 -20.93
C SER A 32 -2.39 9.20 -19.77
N ASN A 33 -2.09 10.47 -20.04
CA ASN A 33 -1.35 11.38 -19.18
C ASN A 33 -2.21 12.02 -18.08
N LYS A 34 -3.31 11.37 -17.69
CA LYS A 34 -4.19 11.90 -16.65
C LYS A 34 -3.53 11.69 -15.29
N PRO A 35 -3.36 12.73 -14.46
CA PRO A 35 -2.83 12.56 -13.12
C PRO A 35 -3.77 11.66 -12.30
N ALA A 36 -3.20 10.97 -11.32
CA ALA A 36 -3.96 10.25 -10.31
C ALA A 36 -4.31 11.18 -9.15
N ALA A 37 -5.36 10.83 -8.41
CA ALA A 37 -5.72 11.51 -7.17
C ALA A 37 -5.45 10.59 -5.97
N LEU A 38 -4.96 11.17 -4.88
CA LEU A 38 -4.67 10.48 -3.64
C LEU A 38 -5.23 11.29 -2.47
N GLN A 39 -6.05 10.64 -1.66
CA GLN A 39 -6.53 11.15 -0.39
C GLN A 39 -6.01 10.25 0.73
N ILE A 40 -5.44 10.84 1.78
CA ILE A 40 -4.93 10.11 2.94
C ILE A 40 -5.44 10.78 4.22
N THR A 41 -6.09 10.01 5.06
CA THR A 41 -6.48 10.39 6.42
C THR A 41 -5.81 9.47 7.43
N SER A 42 -5.49 10.00 8.62
CA SER A 42 -5.11 9.15 9.73
C SER A 42 -5.49 9.73 11.08
N THR A 43 -5.59 8.83 12.05
CA THR A 43 -5.73 9.16 13.47
C THR A 43 -4.64 8.44 14.25
N PRO A 44 -3.77 9.15 14.99
CA PRO A 44 -3.63 10.61 15.01
C PRO A 44 -3.11 11.17 13.67
N GLU A 45 -3.03 12.51 13.59
CA GLU A 45 -2.36 13.20 12.48
C GLU A 45 -0.93 12.67 12.31
N ALA A 46 -0.55 12.35 11.07
CA ALA A 46 0.72 11.75 10.74
C ALA A 46 1.36 12.40 9.51
N SER A 47 2.69 12.26 9.40
CA SER A 47 3.45 12.68 8.24
C SER A 47 3.33 11.65 7.11
N VAL A 48 3.19 12.14 5.88
CA VAL A 48 2.96 11.34 4.67
C VAL A 48 4.19 11.39 3.77
N PHE A 49 4.62 10.23 3.31
CA PHE A 49 5.72 10.06 2.37
C PHE A 49 5.32 9.13 1.24
N LEU A 50 5.74 9.45 0.01
CA LEU A 50 5.72 8.53 -1.13
C LEU A 50 7.13 8.34 -1.66
N ASP A 51 7.57 7.10 -1.81
CA ASP A 51 8.91 6.73 -2.27
C ASP A 51 10.03 7.46 -1.48
N GLY A 52 9.80 7.64 -0.18
CA GLY A 52 10.71 8.38 0.72
C GLY A 52 10.62 9.91 0.63
N LYS A 53 9.92 10.47 -0.36
CA LYS A 53 9.68 11.92 -0.46
C LYS A 53 8.56 12.34 0.49
N HIS A 54 8.85 13.28 1.38
CA HIS A 54 7.85 13.89 2.27
C HIS A 54 6.86 14.74 1.46
N LEU A 55 5.55 14.50 1.65
CA LEU A 55 4.49 15.22 0.96
C LEU A 55 3.72 16.19 1.85
N GLY A 56 3.73 15.99 3.17
CA GLY A 56 2.98 16.80 4.14
C GLY A 56 2.43 15.94 5.26
N LYS A 57 1.31 16.37 5.86
CA LYS A 57 0.62 15.66 6.93
C LYS A 57 -0.79 15.25 6.53
N THR A 58 -1.38 14.30 7.24
CA THR A 58 -2.80 13.95 7.13
C THR A 58 -3.68 15.00 7.84
N PRO A 59 -4.88 15.34 7.33
CA PRO A 59 -5.42 14.90 6.06
C PRO A 59 -4.60 15.46 4.88
N PHE A 60 -4.28 14.60 3.92
CA PHE A 60 -3.55 14.95 2.70
C PHE A 60 -4.43 14.68 1.49
N PHE A 61 -4.44 15.60 0.54
CA PHE A 61 -5.10 15.44 -0.75
C PHE A 61 -4.25 16.02 -1.87
N SER A 62 -4.19 15.32 -2.99
CA SER A 62 -3.64 15.83 -4.26
C SER A 62 -4.30 15.11 -5.43
N ASP A 63 -4.69 15.87 -6.45
CA ASP A 63 -5.19 15.35 -7.73
C ASP A 63 -4.14 15.41 -8.85
N GLN A 64 -2.90 15.81 -8.52
CA GLN A 64 -1.76 15.94 -9.44
C GLN A 64 -0.71 14.85 -9.22
N MET A 65 -1.13 13.66 -8.79
CA MET A 65 -0.19 12.56 -8.50
C MET A 65 0.28 11.89 -9.78
N LYS A 66 1.57 11.52 -9.82
CA LYS A 66 2.08 10.65 -10.87
C LYS A 66 1.49 9.25 -10.69
N ALA A 67 0.88 8.71 -11.74
CA ALA A 67 0.37 7.34 -11.75
C ALA A 67 1.51 6.31 -11.70
N GLY A 68 1.25 5.15 -11.10
CA GLY A 68 2.21 4.05 -10.95
C GLY A 68 2.17 3.41 -9.56
N GLU A 69 3.00 2.39 -9.38
CA GLU A 69 3.27 1.81 -8.06
C GLU A 69 4.15 2.76 -7.25
N VAL A 70 3.77 3.03 -6.00
CA VAL A 70 4.51 3.87 -5.07
C VAL A 70 4.55 3.23 -3.68
N LEU A 71 5.64 3.44 -2.95
CA LEU A 71 5.74 3.07 -1.54
C LEU A 71 5.16 4.19 -0.68
N LEU A 72 3.97 3.96 -0.13
CA LEU A 72 3.36 4.83 0.87
C LEU A 72 3.96 4.55 2.25
N LYS A 73 4.28 5.63 2.97
CA LYS A 73 4.56 5.60 4.40
C LYS A 73 3.78 6.71 5.10
N ILE A 74 3.07 6.35 6.17
CA ILE A 74 2.36 7.27 7.06
C ILE A 74 2.92 7.06 8.46
N THR A 75 3.41 8.09 9.13
CA THR A 75 4.13 7.93 10.40
C THR A 75 3.95 9.09 11.37
N VAL A 76 3.86 8.75 12.65
CA VAL A 76 3.69 9.68 13.78
C VAL A 76 4.36 9.09 15.02
N SER A 77 5.28 9.82 15.64
CA SER A 77 6.02 9.40 16.85
C SER A 77 6.45 7.92 16.81
N GLU A 78 5.77 7.06 17.56
CA GLU A 78 6.07 5.62 17.73
C GLU A 78 5.26 4.69 16.81
N ALA A 79 4.43 5.24 15.92
CA ALA A 79 3.60 4.48 15.00
C ALA A 79 3.97 4.76 13.53
N SER A 80 3.95 3.71 12.73
CA SER A 80 4.14 3.81 11.29
C SER A 80 3.32 2.75 10.57
N TYR A 81 2.72 3.16 9.46
CA TYR A 81 2.15 2.29 8.44
C TYR A 81 2.98 2.44 7.16
N SER A 82 3.24 1.34 6.45
CA SER A 82 3.87 1.39 5.14
C SER A 82 3.37 0.29 4.23
N ASP A 83 3.00 0.67 3.01
CA ASP A 83 2.43 -0.25 2.04
C ASP A 83 2.72 0.20 0.61
N LYS A 84 2.67 -0.73 -0.33
CA LYS A 84 2.83 -0.42 -1.74
C LYS A 84 1.42 -0.25 -2.30
N ILE A 85 1.16 0.92 -2.89
CA ILE A 85 -0.13 1.20 -3.51
C ILE A 85 0.05 1.51 -4.99
N THR A 86 -0.99 1.27 -5.77
CA THR A 86 -1.03 1.63 -7.19
C THR A 86 -1.91 2.86 -7.37
N LEU A 87 -1.35 3.91 -7.94
CA LEU A 87 -2.07 5.12 -8.32
C LEU A 87 -2.49 5.01 -9.79
N TYR A 88 -3.79 4.91 -10.05
CA TYR A 88 -4.31 4.75 -11.41
C TYR A 88 -4.58 6.12 -12.08
N PRO A 89 -4.26 6.30 -13.37
CA PRO A 89 -4.51 7.55 -14.09
C PRO A 89 -5.97 7.99 -14.05
N GLY A 90 -6.23 9.22 -13.61
CA GLY A 90 -7.57 9.80 -13.51
C GLY A 90 -8.49 9.10 -12.50
N ARG A 91 -7.92 8.44 -11.48
CA ARG A 91 -8.67 7.77 -10.41
C ARG A 91 -8.23 8.27 -9.05
N LEU A 92 -9.16 8.24 -8.10
CA LEU A 92 -8.89 8.49 -6.70
C LEU A 92 -8.53 7.16 -6.01
N THR A 93 -7.40 7.18 -5.32
CA THR A 93 -7.06 6.21 -4.27
C THR A 93 -7.28 6.87 -2.92
N VAL A 94 -8.05 6.24 -2.05
CA VAL A 94 -8.30 6.72 -0.67
C VAL A 94 -7.59 5.79 0.30
N VAL A 95 -6.88 6.35 1.26
CA VAL A 95 -6.23 5.62 2.34
C VAL A 95 -6.67 6.21 3.67
N ASN A 96 -7.16 5.37 4.56
CA ASN A 96 -7.54 5.77 5.91
C ASN A 96 -6.84 4.87 6.92
N ARG A 97 -6.19 5.45 7.93
CA ARG A 97 -5.40 4.69 8.91
C ARG A 97 -5.62 5.15 10.34
N GLU A 98 -5.97 4.21 11.22
CA GLU A 98 -5.86 4.38 12.66
C GLU A 98 -4.52 3.81 13.10
N LEU A 99 -3.60 4.70 13.46
CA LEU A 99 -2.25 4.36 13.84
C LEU A 99 -2.18 4.13 15.36
N ASN A 100 -1.40 3.13 15.72
CA ASN A 100 -1.13 2.74 17.10
C ASN A 100 0.32 2.26 17.18
N SER A 101 0.99 2.54 18.30
CA SER A 101 2.35 2.07 18.56
C SER A 101 2.40 0.53 18.64
N ASN A 102 1.33 -0.10 19.13
CA ASN A 102 1.10 -1.52 18.93
C ASN A 102 0.59 -1.77 17.51
N PHE A 103 1.43 -2.39 16.68
CA PHE A 103 1.09 -2.73 15.31
C PHE A 103 -0.24 -3.49 15.21
N LEU A 104 -0.48 -4.46 16.09
CA LEU A 104 -1.68 -5.30 16.04
C LEU A 104 -2.96 -4.52 16.38
N ALA A 105 -2.84 -3.34 16.97
CA ALA A 105 -3.95 -2.43 17.22
C ALA A 105 -4.17 -1.39 16.10
N GLN A 106 -3.39 -1.44 15.02
CA GLN A 106 -3.60 -0.59 13.85
C GLN A 106 -4.77 -1.10 13.01
N SER A 107 -5.54 -0.19 12.42
CA SER A 107 -6.65 -0.51 11.52
C SER A 107 -6.73 0.49 10.36
N GLY A 108 -7.56 0.21 9.37
CA GLY A 108 -7.74 1.11 8.24
C GLY A 108 -8.28 0.45 6.98
N GLU A 109 -8.41 1.22 5.92
CA GLU A 109 -8.81 0.74 4.61
C GLU A 109 -8.09 1.50 3.50
N ILE A 110 -7.86 0.81 2.38
CA ILE A 110 -7.48 1.41 1.10
C ILE A 110 -8.60 1.14 0.12
N LEU A 111 -9.08 2.20 -0.53
CA LEU A 111 -10.11 2.14 -1.56
C LEU A 111 -9.53 2.60 -2.89
N TRP A 112 -9.76 1.84 -3.96
CA TRP A 112 -9.39 2.26 -5.31
C TRP A 112 -10.33 1.70 -6.37
N LEU A 113 -10.39 2.40 -7.50
CA LEU A 113 -11.22 2.04 -8.64
C LEU A 113 -10.43 1.24 -9.68
N GLU A 114 -11.00 0.14 -10.14
CA GLU A 114 -10.48 -0.65 -11.26
C GLU A 114 -11.34 -0.49 -12.52
N ASN A 115 -10.68 -0.42 -13.68
CA ASN A 115 -11.33 -0.21 -14.99
C ASN A 115 -11.93 -1.50 -15.55
N ALA A 116 -12.91 -1.32 -16.46
CA ALA A 116 -13.52 -2.38 -17.26
C ALA A 116 -14.15 -3.51 -16.44
N LYS A 117 -14.41 -3.25 -15.15
CA LYS A 117 -15.04 -4.15 -14.20
C LYS A 117 -16.11 -3.36 -13.44
N GLN A 118 -17.07 -4.09 -12.89
CA GLN A 118 -18.13 -3.55 -12.03
C GLN A 118 -18.11 -4.29 -10.70
N GLY A 119 -18.86 -3.76 -9.74
CA GLY A 119 -19.07 -4.38 -8.44
C GLY A 119 -18.17 -3.84 -7.34
N LEU A 120 -18.13 -4.58 -6.24
CA LEU A 120 -17.29 -4.31 -5.08
C LEU A 120 -16.46 -5.55 -4.77
N PHE A 121 -15.15 -5.42 -4.71
CA PHE A 121 -14.27 -6.45 -4.18
C PHE A 121 -13.75 -6.01 -2.82
N VAL A 122 -13.91 -6.86 -1.81
CA VAL A 122 -13.45 -6.59 -0.45
C VAL A 122 -12.49 -7.69 -0.02
N SER A 123 -11.28 -7.29 0.37
CA SER A 123 -10.29 -8.15 1.01
C SER A 123 -10.04 -7.65 2.43
N SER A 124 -9.54 -8.52 3.30
CA SER A 124 -9.20 -8.10 4.65
C SER A 124 -7.98 -8.79 5.24
N MET A 125 -7.42 -8.13 6.26
CA MET A 125 -6.43 -8.66 7.17
C MET A 125 -6.97 -8.50 8.61
N PRO A 126 -7.13 -9.58 9.38
CA PRO A 126 -6.91 -10.98 9.00
C PRO A 126 -7.89 -11.44 7.91
N GLN A 127 -7.54 -12.48 7.16
CA GLN A 127 -8.44 -13.07 6.16
C GLN A 127 -9.69 -13.69 6.80
N GLU A 128 -10.69 -13.95 5.95
CA GLU A 128 -11.95 -14.58 6.33
C GLU A 128 -12.76 -13.78 7.39
N ALA A 129 -12.65 -12.45 7.38
CA ALA A 129 -13.57 -11.59 8.13
C ALA A 129 -14.97 -11.69 7.55
N ASP A 130 -15.99 -11.79 8.42
CA ASP A 130 -17.40 -11.70 8.06
C ASP A 130 -17.65 -10.33 7.43
N PHE A 131 -18.41 -10.30 6.34
CA PHE A 131 -18.59 -9.13 5.50
C PHE A 131 -20.08 -8.86 5.26
N SER A 132 -20.49 -7.62 5.50
CA SER A 132 -21.84 -7.15 5.18
C SER A 132 -21.85 -5.77 4.52
N ILE A 133 -22.92 -5.54 3.75
CA ILE A 133 -23.23 -4.24 3.12
C ILE A 133 -24.66 -3.88 3.54
N ASP A 134 -24.85 -2.66 4.05
CA ASP A 134 -26.16 -2.14 4.48
C ASP A 134 -26.89 -3.07 5.46
N GLY A 135 -26.12 -3.77 6.31
CA GLY A 135 -26.61 -4.76 7.26
C GLY A 135 -26.89 -6.16 6.68
N ARG A 136 -26.86 -6.33 5.35
CA ARG A 136 -27.01 -7.64 4.68
C ARG A 136 -25.67 -8.37 4.64
N SER A 137 -25.62 -9.59 5.18
CA SER A 137 -24.42 -10.45 5.14
C SER A 137 -24.18 -11.04 3.75
N TYR A 138 -22.91 -11.07 3.32
CA TYR A 138 -22.45 -11.62 2.04
C TYR A 138 -21.54 -12.86 2.19
N GLY A 139 -21.00 -13.12 3.39
CA GLY A 139 -20.07 -14.22 3.65
C GLY A 139 -18.78 -13.72 4.28
N THR A 140 -17.65 -14.33 3.92
CA THR A 140 -16.32 -13.95 4.42
C THR A 140 -15.43 -13.40 3.32
N THR A 141 -14.49 -12.53 3.69
CA THR A 141 -13.48 -11.97 2.78
C THR A 141 -12.38 -13.00 2.44
N PRO A 142 -11.76 -12.95 1.24
CA PRO A 142 -12.04 -12.02 0.15
C PRO A 142 -13.37 -12.33 -0.55
N PHE A 143 -14.15 -11.31 -0.86
CA PHE A 143 -15.47 -11.46 -1.48
C PHE A 143 -15.67 -10.49 -2.66
N LEU A 144 -16.26 -10.99 -3.75
CA LEU A 144 -16.66 -10.17 -4.90
C LEU A 144 -18.19 -10.06 -4.96
N VAL A 145 -18.70 -8.86 -4.78
CA VAL A 145 -20.09 -8.50 -5.08
C VAL A 145 -20.16 -8.05 -6.54
N GLU A 146 -20.68 -8.91 -7.41
CA GLU A 146 -20.73 -8.64 -8.86
C GLU A 146 -21.61 -7.45 -9.23
N LYS A 147 -22.74 -7.31 -8.53
CA LYS A 147 -23.73 -6.25 -8.76
C LYS A 147 -24.08 -5.61 -7.42
N ILE A 148 -23.89 -4.30 -7.37
CA ILE A 148 -24.20 -3.43 -6.26
C ILE A 148 -24.93 -2.21 -6.82
N GLU A 149 -25.89 -1.69 -6.08
CA GLU A 149 -26.62 -0.48 -6.50
C GLU A 149 -25.65 0.71 -6.60
N GLU A 150 -26.03 1.72 -7.39
CA GLU A 150 -25.26 2.96 -7.46
C GLU A 150 -25.68 3.86 -6.31
N GLY A 151 -24.71 4.35 -5.55
CA GLY A 151 -25.01 5.20 -4.41
C GLY A 151 -24.01 5.00 -3.28
N GLU A 152 -24.42 5.46 -2.11
CA GLU A 152 -23.67 5.28 -0.87
C GLU A 152 -24.09 3.98 -0.21
N HIS A 153 -23.10 3.21 0.24
CA HIS A 153 -23.31 1.97 0.96
C HIS A 153 -22.45 1.94 2.21
N LYS A 154 -22.93 1.22 3.21
CA LYS A 154 -22.21 1.01 4.47
C LYS A 154 -21.63 -0.39 4.51
N VAL A 155 -20.31 -0.49 4.50
CA VAL A 155 -19.58 -1.74 4.60
C VAL A 155 -19.22 -1.99 6.06
N ARG A 156 -19.46 -3.21 6.55
CA ARG A 156 -18.97 -3.66 7.85
C ARG A 156 -18.20 -4.97 7.71
N LEU A 157 -17.05 -5.04 8.37
CA LEU A 157 -16.28 -6.27 8.55
C LEU A 157 -16.14 -6.60 10.03
N SER A 158 -16.27 -7.88 10.38
CA SER A 158 -16.09 -8.39 11.73
C SER A 158 -15.32 -9.71 11.73
N LYS A 159 -14.51 -9.96 12.76
CA LYS A 159 -13.83 -11.24 12.97
C LYS A 159 -13.63 -11.44 14.47
N ASN A 160 -13.89 -12.64 14.96
CA ASN A 160 -13.66 -12.97 16.37
C ASN A 160 -12.21 -12.62 16.80
N GLY A 161 -12.07 -11.87 17.90
CA GLY A 161 -10.78 -11.37 18.42
C GLY A 161 -10.30 -10.05 17.81
N PHE A 162 -11.08 -9.45 16.91
CA PHE A 162 -10.79 -8.19 16.23
C PHE A 162 -11.95 -7.22 16.38
N LEU A 163 -11.61 -5.93 16.42
CA LEU A 163 -12.59 -4.86 16.44
C LEU A 163 -13.27 -4.76 15.09
N ASP A 164 -14.59 -4.65 15.12
CA ASP A 164 -15.39 -4.37 13.94
C ASP A 164 -14.95 -3.08 13.27
N ARG A 165 -14.97 -3.09 11.94
CA ARG A 165 -14.74 -1.89 11.14
C ARG A 165 -15.94 -1.61 10.26
N GLU A 166 -16.44 -0.39 10.32
CA GLU A 166 -17.53 0.11 9.50
C GLU A 166 -17.08 1.37 8.75
N PHE A 167 -17.36 1.44 7.45
CA PHE A 167 -17.04 2.61 6.63
C PHE A 167 -18.03 2.77 5.48
N ALA A 168 -18.18 4.00 5.01
CA ALA A 168 -19.01 4.32 3.86
C ALA A 168 -18.20 4.19 2.56
N ILE A 169 -18.84 3.67 1.53
CA ILE A 169 -18.33 3.65 0.16
C ILE A 169 -19.32 4.30 -0.78
N LYS A 170 -18.83 4.76 -1.94
CA LYS A 170 -19.69 5.21 -3.04
C LYS A 170 -19.41 4.40 -4.29
N THR A 171 -20.40 3.66 -4.74
CA THR A 171 -20.33 2.79 -5.93
C THR A 171 -20.96 3.45 -7.14
N ASN A 172 -20.59 2.96 -8.32
CA ASN A 172 -21.26 3.28 -9.58
C ASN A 172 -21.19 2.05 -10.50
N ASN A 173 -21.94 2.11 -11.60
CA ASN A 173 -22.02 1.01 -12.58
C ASN A 173 -20.84 0.96 -13.58
N LYS A 174 -19.88 1.88 -13.49
CA LYS A 174 -18.79 2.03 -14.48
C LYS A 174 -17.48 1.41 -14.02
N TYR A 175 -17.26 1.36 -12.72
CA TYR A 175 -16.01 0.91 -12.12
C TYR A 175 -16.27 -0.13 -11.04
N ARG A 176 -15.30 -1.01 -10.84
CA ARG A 176 -15.23 -1.82 -9.64
C ARG A 176 -14.56 -1.02 -8.56
N LEU A 177 -15.20 -0.91 -7.40
CA LEU A 177 -14.53 -0.46 -6.19
C LEU A 177 -13.83 -1.64 -5.55
N ASN A 178 -12.56 -1.47 -5.18
CA ASN A 178 -11.82 -2.43 -4.38
C ASN A 178 -11.59 -1.83 -3.00
N ALA A 179 -11.69 -2.65 -1.97
CA ALA A 179 -11.43 -2.28 -0.59
C ALA A 179 -10.49 -3.31 0.05
N ASP A 180 -9.32 -2.85 0.46
CA ASP A 180 -8.39 -3.64 1.27
C ASP A 180 -8.46 -3.15 2.71
N VAL A 181 -8.97 -3.99 3.60
CA VAL A 181 -9.35 -3.60 4.97
C VAL A 181 -8.41 -4.24 5.99
N THR A 182 -8.00 -3.49 7.01
CA THR A 182 -7.23 -3.99 8.16
C THR A 182 -8.05 -3.84 9.43
N LEU A 183 -8.30 -4.94 10.13
CA LEU A 183 -8.95 -4.95 11.44
C LEU A 183 -7.90 -4.93 12.55
N ALA A 184 -8.17 -4.16 13.60
CA ALA A 184 -7.33 -4.12 14.80
C ALA A 184 -7.69 -5.27 15.75
N SER A 185 -6.69 -5.90 16.36
CA SER A 185 -6.90 -6.89 17.43
C SER A 185 -7.43 -6.20 18.70
N GLU A 186 -8.46 -6.79 19.30
CA GLU A 186 -9.04 -6.31 20.56
C GLU A 186 -8.03 -6.39 21.71
N ILE A 187 -7.31 -7.51 21.79
CA ILE A 187 -6.29 -7.76 22.83
C ILE A 187 -5.17 -6.73 22.73
N ALA A 188 -4.72 -6.43 21.52
CA ALA A 188 -3.65 -5.48 21.27
C ALA A 188 -4.02 -4.06 21.71
N LYS A 189 -5.28 -3.66 21.51
CA LYS A 189 -5.78 -2.34 21.93
C LYS A 189 -5.92 -2.24 23.45
N ASN A 190 -6.40 -3.29 24.09
CA ASN A 190 -6.64 -3.31 25.54
C ASN A 190 -5.34 -3.45 26.37
N LYS A 191 -4.24 -3.94 25.79
CA LYS A 191 -2.91 -3.95 26.43
C LYS A 191 -2.24 -2.55 26.50
N GLY A 192 -2.87 -1.51 25.96
CA GLY A 192 -2.40 -0.12 26.04
C GLY A 192 -2.66 0.59 27.38
N ASP A 193 -3.28 -0.08 28.35
CA ASP A 193 -3.62 0.48 29.67
C ASP A 193 -3.27 -0.56 30.77
N LEU A 194 -2.09 -0.45 31.39
CA LEU A 194 -1.58 -1.43 32.37
C LEU A 194 -1.43 -0.82 33.78
N THR A 195 -2.51 -0.80 34.55
CA THR A 195 -2.45 -0.84 36.03
C THR A 195 -3.44 -1.87 36.64
N GLY A 196 -3.78 -2.93 35.92
CA GLY A 196 -4.64 -4.02 36.42
C GLY A 196 -3.99 -5.40 36.32
N PRO A 197 -4.22 -6.32 37.26
CA PRO A 197 -3.66 -7.67 37.20
C PRO A 197 -4.16 -8.38 35.93
N SER A 198 -3.20 -8.87 35.15
CA SER A 198 -3.39 -9.63 33.91
C SER A 198 -4.50 -10.68 34.07
N PRO A 199 -5.62 -10.61 33.31
CA PRO A 199 -6.38 -11.82 33.05
C PRO A 199 -5.48 -12.81 32.30
N THR A 200 -5.64 -14.08 32.60
CA THR A 200 -4.84 -15.21 32.10
C THR A 200 -4.63 -15.13 30.58
N PRO A 201 -3.41 -15.36 30.06
CA PRO A 201 -3.09 -15.14 28.66
C PRO A 201 -3.85 -16.15 27.79
N VAL A 202 -4.70 -15.67 26.89
CA VAL A 202 -5.11 -16.44 25.72
C VAL A 202 -3.91 -16.45 24.77
N PRO A 203 -3.36 -17.62 24.38
CA PRO A 203 -2.17 -17.67 23.56
C PRO A 203 -2.48 -17.18 22.13
N ASN A 204 -1.82 -16.11 21.70
CA ASN A 204 -1.71 -15.81 20.27
C ASN A 204 -0.94 -16.96 19.61
N PRO A 205 -1.39 -17.53 18.47
CA PRO A 205 -0.66 -18.58 17.79
C PRO A 205 0.75 -18.08 17.46
N GLN A 206 1.76 -18.86 17.86
CA GLN A 206 3.16 -18.52 17.61
C GLN A 206 3.76 -19.50 16.62
N VAL A 207 4.71 -19.02 15.84
CA VAL A 207 5.61 -19.86 15.06
C VAL A 207 7.03 -19.72 15.57
N GLU A 208 7.74 -20.83 15.63
CA GLU A 208 9.18 -20.86 15.77
C GLU A 208 9.83 -20.93 14.37
N ILE A 209 10.83 -20.08 14.13
CA ILE A 209 11.63 -20.17 12.92
C ILE A 209 12.57 -21.37 13.02
N ILE A 210 12.34 -22.39 12.20
CA ILE A 210 13.18 -23.60 12.21
C ILE A 210 14.50 -23.36 11.48
N LYS A 211 15.34 -24.40 11.42
CA LYS A 211 16.66 -24.32 10.80
C LYS A 211 16.56 -23.98 9.32
N THR A 212 17.16 -22.86 8.95
CA THR A 212 17.37 -22.45 7.55
C THR A 212 18.82 -22.70 7.14
N PRO A 213 19.13 -22.90 5.84
CA PRO A 213 20.51 -23.05 5.38
C PRO A 213 21.41 -21.84 5.72
N GLN A 214 20.82 -20.65 5.83
CA GLN A 214 21.53 -19.39 6.06
C GLN A 214 21.55 -18.98 7.55
N GLY A 215 20.86 -19.70 8.44
CA GLY A 215 20.72 -19.36 9.86
C GLY A 215 19.74 -18.22 10.16
N PHE A 216 19.09 -17.67 9.14
CA PHE A 216 18.04 -16.66 9.24
C PHE A 216 16.99 -16.89 8.15
N LEU A 217 15.77 -16.42 8.39
CA LEU A 217 14.67 -16.40 7.45
C LEU A 217 14.37 -14.96 7.03
N ARG A 218 14.20 -14.75 5.72
CA ARG A 218 13.83 -13.46 5.17
C ARG A 218 12.37 -13.18 5.45
N VAL A 219 12.08 -11.98 5.92
CA VAL A 219 10.73 -11.45 6.07
C VAL A 219 10.44 -10.55 4.88
N ARG A 220 9.33 -10.81 4.19
CA ARG A 220 8.96 -10.16 2.93
C ARG A 220 7.72 -9.30 3.07
N LYS A 221 7.55 -8.34 2.17
CA LYS A 221 6.38 -7.45 2.21
C LYS A 221 5.06 -8.17 1.88
N ASP A 222 5.12 -9.09 0.92
CA ASP A 222 3.99 -9.87 0.39
C ASP A 222 4.33 -11.37 0.42
N PRO A 223 3.34 -12.28 0.35
CA PRO A 223 3.54 -13.72 0.33
C PRO A 223 4.06 -14.19 -1.05
N SER A 224 5.25 -13.73 -1.44
CA SER A 224 5.90 -14.06 -2.71
C SER A 224 7.42 -14.02 -2.60
N LEU A 225 8.10 -14.95 -3.28
CA LEU A 225 9.57 -14.99 -3.35
C LEU A 225 10.18 -13.81 -4.13
N SER A 226 9.38 -13.14 -4.97
CA SER A 226 9.78 -11.91 -5.67
C SER A 226 9.49 -10.64 -4.88
N SER A 227 8.80 -10.73 -3.74
CA SER A 227 8.48 -9.56 -2.90
C SER A 227 9.72 -9.03 -2.17
N VAL A 228 9.73 -7.73 -1.90
CA VAL A 228 10.83 -7.02 -1.25
C VAL A 228 11.09 -7.60 0.14
N GLU A 229 12.36 -7.83 0.47
CA GLU A 229 12.80 -8.18 1.83
C GLU A 229 12.67 -6.95 2.73
N VAL A 230 11.80 -7.04 3.75
CA VAL A 230 11.54 -5.97 4.73
C VAL A 230 12.23 -6.21 6.07
N GLY A 231 12.81 -7.40 6.25
CA GLY A 231 13.57 -7.77 7.44
C GLY A 231 14.10 -9.19 7.40
N ARG A 232 14.72 -9.61 8.51
CA ARG A 232 15.22 -10.97 8.74
C ARG A 232 14.92 -11.36 10.17
N VAL A 233 14.57 -12.63 10.36
CA VAL A 233 14.37 -13.26 11.67
C VAL A 233 15.32 -14.43 11.79
N LYS A 234 15.82 -14.72 12.99
CA LYS A 234 16.82 -15.75 13.23
C LYS A 234 16.15 -17.10 13.46
N THR A 235 16.86 -18.18 13.16
CA THR A 235 16.44 -19.51 13.60
C THR A 235 16.31 -19.54 15.13
N GLY A 236 15.21 -20.10 15.62
CA GLY A 236 14.82 -20.13 17.03
C GLY A 236 13.94 -18.97 17.47
N ASP A 237 13.76 -17.93 16.65
CA ASP A 237 12.86 -16.82 16.98
C ASP A 237 11.42 -17.34 17.07
N LYS A 238 10.72 -16.95 18.14
CA LYS A 238 9.30 -17.23 18.35
C LYS A 238 8.51 -15.96 18.07
N LEU A 239 7.66 -16.02 17.06
CA LEU A 239 7.01 -14.84 16.50
C LEU A 239 5.51 -15.04 16.52
N GLU A 240 4.79 -13.96 16.84
CA GLU A 240 3.34 -13.97 16.82
C GLU A 240 2.84 -14.04 15.38
N VAL A 241 1.95 -15.00 15.13
CA VAL A 241 1.27 -15.16 13.84
C VAL A 241 0.11 -14.19 13.78
N ILE A 242 0.08 -13.40 12.72
CA ILE A 242 -1.03 -12.49 12.39
C ILE A 242 -1.98 -13.14 11.41
N GLN A 243 -1.40 -13.85 10.44
CA GLN A 243 -2.14 -14.47 9.35
C GLN A 243 -1.32 -15.63 8.80
N GLU A 244 -2.00 -16.61 8.22
CA GLU A 244 -1.37 -17.74 7.56
C GLU A 244 -2.09 -18.04 6.25
N THR A 245 -1.31 -18.50 5.28
CA THR A 245 -1.74 -19.14 4.03
C THR A 245 -1.02 -20.48 3.93
N GLU A 246 -1.30 -21.26 2.89
CA GLU A 246 -0.62 -22.55 2.70
C GLU A 246 0.91 -22.44 2.68
N ASP A 247 1.46 -21.45 1.97
CA ASP A 247 2.91 -21.31 1.76
C ASP A 247 3.59 -20.22 2.60
N TRP A 248 2.80 -19.37 3.25
CA TRP A 248 3.31 -18.16 3.92
C TRP A 248 2.62 -17.87 5.23
N VAL A 249 3.41 -17.39 6.20
CA VAL A 249 2.96 -16.93 7.50
C VAL A 249 3.27 -15.45 7.62
N LYS A 250 2.27 -14.63 7.88
CA LYS A 250 2.45 -13.22 8.24
C LYS A 250 2.74 -13.15 9.73
N ILE A 251 3.90 -12.57 10.06
CA ILE A 251 4.43 -12.50 11.42
C ILE A 251 4.61 -11.05 11.86
N ALA A 252 4.52 -10.84 13.18
CA ALA A 252 4.92 -9.60 13.82
C ALA A 252 6.37 -9.75 14.27
N PHE A 253 7.24 -8.85 13.85
CA PHE A 253 8.65 -8.87 14.22
C PHE A 253 9.17 -7.43 14.36
N GLU A 254 9.90 -7.12 15.44
CA GLU A 254 10.52 -5.81 15.66
C GLU A 254 9.58 -4.60 15.43
N GLY A 255 8.30 -4.73 15.81
CA GLY A 255 7.28 -3.67 15.58
C GLY A 255 6.82 -3.52 14.12
N LYS A 256 7.22 -4.42 13.23
CA LYS A 256 6.83 -4.49 11.81
C LYS A 256 6.05 -5.77 11.53
N GLN A 257 5.46 -5.84 10.34
CA GLN A 257 4.92 -7.07 9.79
C GLN A 257 5.65 -7.48 8.53
N GLY A 258 5.65 -8.77 8.27
CA GLY A 258 5.85 -9.28 6.93
C GLY A 258 5.66 -10.79 6.87
N TRP A 259 5.82 -11.31 5.67
CA TRP A 259 5.58 -12.69 5.32
C TRP A 259 6.88 -13.47 5.36
N VAL A 260 6.86 -14.57 6.10
CA VAL A 260 7.89 -15.59 6.07
C VAL A 260 7.33 -16.84 5.41
N SER A 261 8.18 -17.63 4.76
CA SER A 261 7.72 -18.87 4.13
C SER A 261 7.38 -19.90 5.19
N ALA A 262 6.17 -20.48 5.10
CA ALA A 262 5.63 -21.44 6.06
C ALA A 262 6.52 -22.69 6.21
N GLN A 263 7.21 -23.09 5.13
CA GLN A 263 8.15 -24.22 5.13
C GLN A 263 9.29 -24.10 6.16
N TYR A 264 9.61 -22.87 6.59
CA TYR A 264 10.65 -22.59 7.58
C TYR A 264 10.07 -22.15 8.93
N THR A 265 8.82 -22.52 9.20
CA THR A 265 8.13 -22.25 10.46
C THR A 265 7.60 -23.53 11.07
N LYS A 266 7.60 -23.60 12.41
CA LYS A 266 6.92 -24.65 13.17
C LYS A 266 5.91 -24.00 14.09
N LYS A 267 4.64 -24.41 13.97
CA LYS A 267 3.58 -23.96 14.87
C LYS A 267 3.89 -24.39 16.30
N LEU A 268 3.77 -23.46 17.22
CA LEU A 268 3.81 -23.70 18.65
C LEU A 268 2.36 -23.83 19.16
N PRO A 269 2.09 -24.83 20.03
CA PRO A 269 0.78 -25.01 20.65
C PRO A 269 0.44 -23.89 21.63
#